data_AF-A0A2M7FIB3-F1
#
_entry.id   AF-A0A2M7FIB3-F1
#
_cell.length_a   1.000
_cell.length_b   1.000
_cell.length_c   1.000
_cell.angle_alpha   90.00
_cell.angle_beta   90.00
_cell.angle_gamma   90.00
#
_symmetry.space_group_name_H-M   'P 1'
#
loop_
_entity.id
_entity.type
_entity.pdbx_description
1 polymer ?
#
loop_
_entity_poly.entity_id
_entity_poly.type
_entity_poly.pdbx_seq_one_letter_code
_entity_poly.pdbx_strand_id
1 'polypeptide(L)' 'MNSITLTGGEHAVLLLHGLQSSPAELQPLSKRLNQAGYTVRVPHIKGYGFTHGDTPRSVTHWQNW' A
#
# COMPACT_ATOMS: atom_id res chain seq x y z
N MET A 1 -9.30 -4.11 1.02
CA MET A 1 -8.02 -4.01 0.29
C MET A 1 -6.96 -4.62 1.17
N ASN A 2 -6.00 -5.33 0.59
CA ASN A 2 -4.99 -6.05 1.36
C ASN A 2 -3.65 -5.33 1.28
N SER A 3 -2.99 -5.29 2.42
CA SER A 3 -1.59 -4.90 2.54
C SER A 3 -0.69 -5.89 1.80
N ILE A 4 0.45 -5.41 1.28
CA ILE A 4 1.52 -6.26 0.76
C ILE A 4 2.68 -6.24 1.76
N THR A 5 3.24 -7.42 2.03
CA THR A 5 4.51 -7.60 2.74
C THR A 5 5.31 -8.65 2.00
N LEU A 6 6.52 -8.29 1.57
CA LEU A 6 7.48 -9.19 0.94
C LEU A 6 8.75 -9.18 1.80
N THR A 7 9.06 -10.30 2.44
CA THR A 7 10.30 -10.44 3.20
C THR A 7 11.48 -10.53 2.23
N GLY A 8 12.56 -9.81 2.52
CA GLY A 8 13.80 -9.81 1.75
C GLY A 8 15.01 -9.80 2.69
N GLY A 9 16.03 -9.02 2.33
CA GLY A 9 17.23 -8.81 3.15
C GLY A 9 17.02 -7.79 4.26
N GLU A 10 18.14 -7.34 4.82
CA GLU A 10 18.22 -6.50 6.02
C GLU A 10 17.57 -5.11 5.84
N HIS A 11 17.67 -4.53 4.63
CA HIS A 11 17.13 -3.21 4.35
C HIS A 11 15.65 -3.27 3.94
N ALA A 12 14.85 -2.33 4.46
CA ALA A 12 13.43 -2.26 4.20
C ALA A 12 13.01 -1.00 3.41
N VAL A 13 11.98 -1.13 2.58
CA VAL A 13 11.33 -0.02 1.88
C VAL A 13 9.83 -0.04 2.20
N LEU A 14 9.32 1.10 2.66
CA LEU A 14 7.89 1.37 2.83
C LEU A 14 7.38 2.10 1.59
N LEU A 15 6.42 1.53 0.86
CA LEU A 15 5.78 2.18 -0.28
C LEU A 15 4.36 2.62 0.10
N LEU A 16 4.04 3.89 -0.14
CA LEU A 16 2.71 4.45 0.06
C LEU A 16 2.06 4.68 -1.29
N HIS A 17 0.84 4.17 -1.47
CA HIS A 17 0.07 4.42 -2.69
C HIS A 17 -0.46 5.86 -2.69
N GLY A 18 -0.85 6.35 -3.87
CA GLY A 18 -1.45 7.68 -4.02
C GLY A 18 -2.89 7.76 -3.51
N LEU A 19 -3.43 8.99 -3.49
CA LEU A 19 -4.84 9.25 -3.20
C LEU A 19 -5.73 8.54 -4.21
N GLN A 20 -6.87 7.99 -3.76
CA GLN A 20 -7.79 7.21 -4.60
C GLN A 20 -7.14 5.98 -5.27
N SER A 21 -6.12 5.40 -4.65
CA SER A 21 -5.41 4.23 -5.15
C SER A 21 -5.54 3.03 -4.20
N SER A 22 -4.78 1.98 -4.47
CA SER A 22 -4.69 0.81 -3.60
C SER A 22 -3.26 0.25 -3.60
N PRO A 23 -2.88 -0.58 -2.61
CA PRO A 23 -1.58 -1.26 -2.60
C PRO A 23 -1.28 -2.06 -3.86
N ALA A 24 -2.31 -2.52 -4.60
CA ALA A 24 -2.15 -3.33 -5.80
C ALA A 24 -1.40 -2.60 -6.92
N GLU A 25 -1.58 -1.27 -7.05
CA GLU A 25 -0.89 -0.46 -8.07
C GLU A 25 0.63 -0.45 -7.88
N LEU A 26 1.09 -0.65 -6.65
CA LEU A 26 2.52 -0.70 -6.31
C LEU A 26 3.11 -2.11 -6.40
N GLN A 27 2.33 -3.12 -6.79
CA GLN A 27 2.80 -4.50 -6.83
C GLN A 27 3.98 -4.72 -7.79
N PRO A 28 4.03 -4.13 -9.00
CA PRO A 28 5.20 -4.27 -9.89
C PRO A 28 6.49 -3.73 -9.26
N LEU A 29 6.41 -2.53 -8.65
CA LEU A 29 7.55 -1.92 -7.96
C LEU A 29 7.97 -2.73 -6.74
N SER A 30 7.00 -3.22 -5.96
CA SER A 30 7.25 -4.05 -4.77
C SER A 30 8.03 -5.31 -5.11
N LYS A 31 7.65 -5.99 -6.20
CA LYS A 31 8.36 -7.19 -6.68
C LYS A 31 9.78 -6.86 -7.10
N ARG A 32 9.99 -5.75 -7.83
CA ARG A 32 11.32 -5.36 -8.31
C ARG A 32 12.27 -4.97 -7.18
N LEU A 33 11.78 -4.25 -6.17
CA LEU A 33 12.56 -3.93 -4.98
C LEU A 33 12.89 -5.18 -4.15
N ASN A 34 11.93 -6.11 -4.02
CA ASN A 34 12.17 -7.35 -3.30
C ASN A 34 13.17 -8.25 -4.03
N GLN A 35 13.10 -8.35 -5.36
CA GLN A 35 14.11 -9.01 -6.19
C GLN A 35 15.50 -8.38 -6.06
N ALA A 36 15.58 -7.08 -5.78
CA ALA A 36 16.83 -6.38 -5.49
C ALA A 36 17.33 -6.57 -4.04
N GLY A 37 16.65 -7.39 -3.23
CA GLY A 37 17.09 -7.76 -1.89
C GLY A 37 16.43 -6.98 -0.75
N TYR A 38 15.46 -6.10 -1.02
CA TYR A 38 14.78 -5.35 0.04
C TYR A 38 13.60 -6.12 0.65
N THR A 39 13.41 -5.97 1.96
CA THR A 39 12.10 -6.22 2.58
C THR A 39 11.14 -5.10 2.20
N VAL A 40 9.95 -5.40 1.68
CA VAL A 40 9.01 -4.38 1.17
C VAL A 40 7.68 -4.45 1.90
N ARG A 41 7.17 -3.29 2.33
CA ARG A 41 5.84 -3.14 2.94
C ARG A 41 5.01 -2.12 2.15
N VAL A 42 3.79 -2.49 1.77
CA VAL A 42 2.79 -1.59 1.18
C VAL A 42 1.52 -1.61 2.03
N PRO A 43 1.35 -0.69 3.00
CA PRO A 43 0.17 -0.65 3.84
C PRO A 43 -1.06 -0.26 3.04
N HIS A 44 -2.20 -0.78 3.48
CA HIS A 44 -3.49 -0.21 3.14
C HIS A 44 -3.81 0.88 4.16
N ILE A 45 -4.06 2.10 3.69
CA ILE A 45 -4.43 3.25 4.52
C ILE A 45 -5.96 3.35 4.54
N LYS A 46 -6.58 3.13 5.71
CA LYS A 46 -8.04 3.15 5.84
C LYS A 46 -8.56 4.56 5.55
N GLY A 47 -9.60 4.69 4.73
CA GLY A 47 -10.14 6.01 4.38
C GLY A 47 -9.41 6.70 3.22
N TYR A 48 -8.29 6.16 2.77
CA TYR A 48 -7.52 6.67 1.61
C TYR A 48 -7.86 5.94 0.30
N GLY A 49 -9.10 5.45 0.21
CA GLY A 49 -9.61 4.71 -0.94
C GLY A 49 -10.29 5.61 -1.98
N PHE A 50 -11.19 5.01 -2.77
CA PHE A 50 -11.81 5.64 -3.94
C PHE A 50 -13.33 5.41 -4.03
N THR A 51 -13.94 4.67 -3.11
CA THR A 51 -15.40 4.45 -3.10
C THR A 51 -16.05 5.20 -1.95
N HIS A 52 -17.29 5.65 -2.10
CA HIS A 52 -18.09 6.11 -0.96
C HIS A 52 -18.65 4.90 -0.15
N GLY A 53 -19.04 5.14 1.09
CA GLY A 53 -19.66 4.13 1.99
C GLY A 53 -18.76 3.70 3.15
N ASP A 54 -19.03 2.55 3.74
CA ASP A 54 -18.25 1.98 4.86
C ASP A 54 -17.68 0.60 4.48
N THR A 55 -16.62 0.63 3.69
CA THR A 55 -15.90 -0.55 3.22
C THR A 55 -14.40 -0.32 3.33
N PRO A 56 -13.57 -1.37 3.21
CA PRO A 56 -12.13 -1.20 3.09
C PRO A 56 -11.66 -0.44 1.84
N ARG A 57 -12.56 0.04 0.96
CA ARG A 57 -12.22 0.89 -0.19
C ARG A 57 -12.69 2.34 0.00
N SER A 58 -13.24 2.64 1.16
CA SER A 58 -13.87 3.91 1.44
C SER A 58 -12.90 5.09 1.38
N VAL A 59 -13.37 6.18 0.79
CA VAL A 59 -12.75 7.49 0.88
C VAL A 59 -13.37 8.28 2.03
N THR A 60 -12.53 8.84 2.89
CA THR A 60 -12.91 9.72 4.01
C THR A 60 -12.20 11.08 3.87
N HIS A 61 -12.57 12.04 4.72
CA HIS A 61 -11.80 13.28 4.86
C HIS A 61 -10.37 13.01 5.33
N TRP A 62 -9.42 13.87 4.94
CA TRP A 62 -8.00 13.64 5.18
C TRP A 62 -7.59 13.54 6.63
N GLN A 63 -8.37 14.12 7.53
CA GLN A 63 -8.20 14.01 8.97
C GLN A 63 -8.47 12.59 9.50
N ASN A 64 -9.12 11.74 8.70
CA ASN A 64 -9.51 10.37 9.03
C ASN A 64 -8.74 9.32 8.21
N TRP A 65 -7.62 9.71 7.60
CA TRP A 65 -6.69 8.79 6.91
C TRP A 65 -5.69 8.16 7.89
#